data_AF-A0A1B2YZ08-F1
#
_entry.id   AF-A0A1B2YZ08-F1
#
_cell.length_a   1.000
_cell.length_b   1.000
_cell.length_c   1.000
_cell.angle_alpha   90.00
_cell.angle_beta   90.00
_cell.angle_gamma   90.00
#
_symmetry.space_group_name_H-M   'P 1'
#
loop_
_entity.id
_entity.type
_entity.pdbx_description
1 polymer ?
#
loop_
_entity_poly.entity_id
_entity_poly.type
_entity_poly.pdbx_seq_one_letter_code
_entity_poly.pdbx_strand_id
1 'polypeptide(L)' 'MYALELNTTVDIKEWNKDIRIMLDEASFFSDDFFEYVSERQVAIKPIKIQ' A
#
# COMPACT_ATOMS: atom_id res chain seq x y z
N MET A 1 10.94 -4.75 -14.16
CA MET A 1 10.03 -3.88 -13.38
C MET A 1 9.00 -4.79 -12.76
N TYR A 2 8.87 -4.73 -11.44
CA TYR A 2 8.00 -5.58 -10.63
C TYR A 2 7.06 -4.69 -9.82
N ALA A 3 5.88 -5.20 -9.49
CA ALA A 3 4.92 -4.54 -8.61
C ALA A 3 4.94 -5.24 -7.25
N LEU A 4 5.03 -4.44 -6.18
CA LEU A 4 4.85 -4.92 -4.81
C LEU A 4 3.45 -4.51 -4.35
N GLU A 5 2.61 -5.49 -4.05
CA GLU A 5 1.25 -5.26 -3.58
C GLU A 5 1.15 -5.56 -2.08
N LEU A 6 0.74 -4.57 -1.30
CA LEU A 6 0.47 -4.71 0.14
C LEU A 6 -1.03 -4.64 0.39
N ASN A 7 -1.57 -5.72 0.94
CA ASN A 7 -2.99 -5.86 1.24
C ASN A 7 -3.22 -6.01 2.73
N THR A 8 -4.22 -5.30 3.25
CA THR A 8 -4.77 -5.57 4.58
C THR A 8 -6.29 -5.45 4.54
N THR A 9 -6.98 -6.36 5.22
CA THR A 9 -8.43 -6.32 5.40
C THR A 9 -8.72 -6.30 6.89
N VAL A 10 -9.60 -5.38 7.31
CA VAL A 10 -10.01 -5.21 8.72
C VAL A 10 -11.53 -5.24 8.77
N ASP A 11 -12.07 -6.06 9.68
CA ASP A 11 -13.51 -6.07 10.01
C ASP A 11 -13.86 -4.85 10.88
N ILE A 12 -14.82 -4.04 10.42
CA ILE A 12 -15.38 -2.93 11.20
C ILE A 12 -16.80 -3.32 11.61
N LYS A 13 -16.93 -3.84 12.84
CA LYS A 13 -18.19 -4.35 13.40
C LYS A 13 -19.31 -3.32 13.38
N GLU A 14 -19.01 -2.06 13.69
CA GLU A 14 -19.96 -0.96 13.71
C GLU A 14 -20.57 -0.70 12.33
N TRP A 15 -19.86 -1.07 11.27
CA TRP A 15 -20.31 -0.91 9.89
C TRP A 15 -20.83 -2.22 9.30
N ASN A 16 -20.67 -3.34 10.02
CA ASN A 16 -20.95 -4.70 9.55
C ASN A 16 -20.32 -4.96 8.17
N LYS A 17 -19.07 -4.52 8.00
CA LYS A 17 -18.34 -4.55 6.73
C LYS A 17 -16.85 -4.75 6.94
N ASP A 18 -16.24 -5.48 6.02
CA ASP A 18 -14.80 -5.53 5.84
C ASP A 18 -14.30 -4.33 5.03
N ILE A 19 -13.27 -3.67 5.54
CA ILE A 19 -12.54 -2.63 4.81
C ILE A 19 -11.19 -3.19 4.39
N ARG A 20 -10.91 -3.14 3.08
CA ARG A 20 -9.62 -3.53 2.50
C ARG A 20 -8.87 -2.31 2.00
N ILE A 21 -7.58 -2.25 2.34
CA ILE A 21 -6.63 -1.31 1.76
C ILE A 21 -5.63 -2.11 0.92
N MET A 22 -5.38 -1.64 -0.30
CA MET A 22 -4.37 -2.17 -1.21
C MET A 22 -3.43 -1.04 -1.60
N LEU A 23 -2.14 -1.24 -1.40
CA LEU A 23 -1.08 -0.33 -1.85
C LEU A 23 -0.27 -1.04 -2.93
N ASP A 24 -0.08 -0.37 -4.06
CA ASP A 24 0.74 -0.87 -5.16
C ASP A 24 1.96 0.04 -5.31
N GLU A 25 3.15 -0.54 -5.25
CA GLU A 25 4.43 0.14 -5.40
C GLU A 25 5.24 -0.48 -6.53
N ALA A 26 5.60 0.35 -7.51
CA ALA A 26 6.49 -0.06 -8.60
C ALA A 26 7.93 -0.15 -8.11
N SER A 27 8.64 -1.21 -8.52
CA SER A 27 10.03 -1.46 -8.16
C SER A 27 10.86 -1.98 -9.34
N PHE A 28 12.17 -1.71 -9.24
CA PHE A 28 13.19 -2.34 -10.06
C PHE A 28 13.91 -3.39 -9.21
N PHE A 29 13.98 -4.62 -9.73
CA PHE A 29 14.69 -5.72 -9.09
C PHE A 29 15.67 -6.29 -10.10
N SER A 30 16.94 -6.36 -9.69
CA SER A 30 18.07 -6.97 -10.40
C SER A 30 18.73 -7.99 -9.47
N ASP A 31 19.63 -8.82 -10.00
CA ASP A 31 20.31 -9.86 -9.22
C ASP A 31 21.11 -9.31 -8.03
N ASP A 32 21.57 -8.05 -8.14
CA ASP A 32 22.45 -7.41 -7.13
C ASP A 32 21.74 -6.36 -6.25
N PHE A 33 20.57 -5.84 -6.67
CA PHE A 33 19.89 -4.79 -5.90
C PHE A 33 18.38 -4.70 -6.17
N PHE A 34 17.69 -4.12 -5.19
CA PHE A 34 16.29 -3.74 -5.24
C PHE A 34 16.15 -2.24 -4.99
N GLU A 35 15.33 -1.59 -5.80
CA GLU A 35 15.02 -0.17 -5.64
C GLU A 35 13.55 0.12 -5.97
N TYR A 36 12.93 0.99 -5.18
CA TYR A 36 11.60 1.52 -5.49
C TYR A 36 11.70 2.51 -6.66
N VAL A 37 10.74 2.50 -7.59
CA VAL A 37 10.71 3.47 -8.70
C VAL A 37 10.46 4.89 -8.18
N SER A 38 9.69 4.98 -7.10
CA SER A 38 9.50 6.20 -6.30
C SER A 38 10.08 5.94 -4.89
N GLU A 39 9.46 6.47 -3.85
CA GLU A 39 9.74 6.10 -2.47
C GLU A 39 8.64 5.21 -1.90
N ARG A 40 8.94 4.51 -0.81
CA ARG A 40 7.97 3.70 -0.06
C ARG A 40 7.02 4.58 0.73
N GLN A 41 5.71 4.32 0.65
CA GLN A 41 4.74 4.97 1.53
C GLN A 41 4.84 4.39 2.95
N VAL A 42 5.26 5.22 3.92
CA VAL A 42 5.43 4.82 5.33
C VAL A 42 4.30 5.28 6.25
N ALA A 43 3.37 6.11 5.75
CA ALA A 43 2.26 6.64 6.53
C ALA A 43 0.99 6.77 5.67
N ILE A 44 -0.17 6.69 6.32
CA ILE A 44 -1.47 6.95 5.69
C ILE A 44 -1.55 8.45 5.37
N LYS A 45 -2.02 8.78 4.16
CA LYS A 45 -2.29 10.17 3.74
C LYS A 45 -3.77 10.48 3.99
N PRO A 46 -4.14 11.15 5.10
CA PRO A 46 -5.53 11.45 5.39
C PRO A 46 -6.08 12.53 4.43
N ILE A 47 -7.34 12.39 4.04
CA ILE A 47 -8.07 13.45 3.34
C ILE A 47 -8.47 14.49 4.39
N LYS A 48 -8.08 15.74 4.19
CA LYS A 48 -8.54 16.85 5.04
C LYS A 48 -9.98 17.17 4.66
N ILE A 49 -10.89 17.05 5.62
CA ILE A 49 -12.27 17.50 5.48
C ILE A 49 -12.32 18.95 5.99
N GLN A 50 -12.86 19.87 5.18
CA GLN A 50 -13.01 21.29 5.52
C GLN A 50 -14.10 21.49 6.58
#